data_AF-A0A662ESL7-F1
#
_entry.id   AF-A0A662ESL7-F1
#
_cell.length_a   1.000
_cell.length_b   1.000
_cell.length_c   1.000
_cell.angle_alpha   90.00
_cell.angle_beta   90.00
_cell.angle_gamma   90.00
#
_symmetry.space_group_name_H-M   'P 1'
#
loop_
_entity.id
_entity.type
_entity.pdbx_description
1 polymer ?
#
loop_
_entity_poly.entity_id
_entity_poly.type
_entity_poly.pdbx_seq_one_letter_code
_entity_poly.pdbx_strand_id
1 'polypeptide(L)' 'MYSLGEPVEGTVYAAAGLLHYLRVSVEEDAVQVEMVPVAEVPLGEEEGEIKELDGEPLEIFRIETDVPAGVP' A
#
# COMPACT_ATOMS: atom_id res chain seq x y z
N MET A 1 -8.63 23.75 2.07
CA MET A 1 -7.72 23.36 3.16
C MET A 1 -8.35 22.17 3.87
N TYR A 2 -8.09 20.97 3.36
CA TYR A 2 -8.59 19.74 3.96
C TYR A 2 -7.46 19.16 4.83
N SER A 3 -7.76 18.94 6.11
CA SER A 3 -6.87 18.21 7.01
C SER A 3 -6.69 16.80 6.44
N LEU A 4 -5.45 16.39 6.19
CA LEU A 4 -5.10 15.00 5.91
C LEU A 4 -5.75 14.15 7.00
N GLY A 5 -6.76 13.35 6.63
CA GLY A 5 -7.43 12.46 7.56
C GLY A 5 -6.44 11.46 8.13
N GLU A 6 -6.67 11.04 9.39
CA GLU A 6 -5.90 9.97 10.02
C GLU A 6 -5.86 8.74 9.09
N PRO A 7 -4.71 8.02 8.99
CA PRO A 7 -4.55 6.91 8.07
C PRO A 7 -5.66 5.88 8.26
N VAL A 8 -6.45 5.66 7.21
CA VAL A 8 -7.49 4.62 7.17
C VAL A 8 -6.78 3.27 7.10
N GLU A 9 -7.14 2.35 8.00
CA GLU A 9 -6.54 1.01 8.20
C GLU A 9 -6.05 0.36 6.89
N GLY A 10 -4.74 0.18 6.77
CA GLY A 10 -4.12 -0.63 5.73
C GLY A 10 -4.50 -2.10 5.94
N THR A 11 -5.11 -2.72 4.93
CA THR A 11 -5.33 -4.17 4.94
C THR A 11 -4.01 -4.87 4.68
N VAL A 12 -3.53 -5.64 5.65
CA VAL A 12 -2.33 -6.47 5.50
C VAL A 12 -2.64 -7.58 4.50
N TYR A 13 -2.01 -7.53 3.33
CA TYR A 13 -2.11 -8.58 2.31
C TYR A 13 -0.83 -9.43 2.33
N ALA A 14 -0.98 -10.70 2.69
CA ALA A 14 0.08 -11.69 2.62
C ALA A 14 -0.03 -12.46 1.29
N ALA A 15 0.84 -12.15 0.34
CA ALA A 15 1.02 -12.95 -0.87
C ALA A 15 2.48 -13.37 -1.00
N ALA A 16 2.70 -14.63 -1.37
CA ALA A 16 4.02 -15.21 -1.55
C ALA A 16 4.96 -15.03 -0.34
N GLY A 17 4.42 -15.01 0.89
CA GLY A 17 5.23 -14.87 2.11
C GLY A 17 5.70 -13.44 2.37
N LEU A 18 5.06 -12.42 1.79
CA LEU A 18 5.41 -11.02 2.03
C LEU A 18 4.22 -10.25 2.60
N LEU A 19 4.44 -9.55 3.71
CA LEU A 19 3.50 -8.60 4.29
C LEU A 19 3.70 -7.24 3.64
N HIS A 20 2.61 -6.70 3.10
CA HIS A 20 2.58 -5.38 2.50
C HIS A 20 1.72 -4.43 3.33
N TYR A 21 2.21 -3.22 3.53
CA TYR A 21 1.49 -2.06 4.00
C TYR A 21 1.11 -1.18 2.81
N LEU A 22 -0.16 -0.79 2.73
CA LEU A 22 -0.63 0.16 1.72
C LEU A 22 -0.60 1.58 2.30
N ARG A 23 0.22 2.46 1.73
CA ARG A 23 0.26 3.89 2.09
C ARG A 23 -0.57 4.67 1.10
N VAL A 24 -1.65 5.29 1.56
CA VAL A 24 -2.53 6.10 0.71
C VAL A 24 -2.34 7.58 1.03
N SER A 25 -2.05 8.39 0.01
CA SER A 25 -1.92 9.84 0.08
C SER A 25 -2.92 10.48 -0.87
N VAL A 26 -3.70 11.44 -0.37
CA VAL A 26 -4.73 12.15 -1.14
C VAL A 26 -4.26 13.58 -1.36
N GLU A 27 -4.18 13.99 -2.64
CA GLU A 27 -3.85 15.34 -3.10
C GLU A 27 -5.11 16.02 -3.66
N GLU A 28 -5.02 17.30 -4.04
CA GLU A 28 -6.18 18.05 -4.55
C GLU A 28 -6.74 17.47 -5.86
N ASP A 29 -5.88 16.88 -6.67
CA ASP A 29 -6.12 16.41 -8.02
C ASP A 29 -5.76 14.93 -8.22
N ALA A 30 -5.29 14.22 -7.19
CA ALA A 30 -4.87 12.83 -7.33
C ALA A 30 -4.99 12.01 -6.04
N VAL A 31 -5.00 10.69 -6.21
CA VAL A 31 -4.78 9.72 -5.13
C VAL A 31 -3.55 8.89 -5.46
N GLN A 32 -2.59 8.87 -4.54
CA GLN A 32 -1.40 8.02 -4.62
C GLN A 32 -1.51 6.86 -3.64
N VAL A 33 -1.22 5.65 -4.12
CA VAL A 33 -1.19 4.41 -3.34
C VAL A 33 0.18 3.77 -3.52
N GLU A 34 0.92 3.62 -2.43
CA GLU A 34 2.22 2.95 -2.41
C GLU A 34 2.08 1.58 -1.75
N MET A 35 2.59 0.54 -2.41
CA MET A 35 2.70 -0.79 -1.84
C MET A 35 4.09 -0.95 -1.20
N VAL A 36 4.11 -1.01 0.12
CA VAL A 36 5.34 -1.04 0.91
C VAL A 36 5.50 -2.41 1.55
N PRO A 37 6.49 -3.23 1.16
CA PRO A 37 6.79 -4.48 1.84
C PRO A 37 7.41 -4.16 3.20
N VAL A 38 6.87 -4.76 4.26
CA VAL A 38 7.32 -4.50 5.64
C VAL A 38 7.96 -5.71 6.28
N ALA A 39 7.61 -6.92 5.83
CA ALA A 39 8.22 -8.13 6.35
C ALA A 39 8.08 -9.31 5.39
N GLU A 40 9.03 -10.24 5.48
CA GLU A 40 8.96 -11.57 4.90
C GLU A 40 8.54 -12.58 5.97
N VAL A 41 7.50 -13.34 5.68
CA VAL A 41 6.91 -14.38 6.53
C VAL A 41 7.19 -15.73 5.89
N PRO A 42 7.86 -16.65 6.60
CA PRO A 42 8.21 -17.95 6.08
C PRO A 42 6.97 -18.75 5.67
N LEU A 43 7.04 -19.36 4.50
CA LEU A 43 5.99 -20.22 3.97
C LEU A 43 6.25 -21.68 4.39
N GLY A 44 5.52 -22.17 5.39
CA GLY A 44 5.65 -23.54 5.89
C GLY A 44 4.89 -23.79 7.19
N GLU A 45 4.88 -25.06 7.63
CA GLU A 45 4.29 -25.47 8.92
C GLU A 45 5.27 -25.30 10.10
N GLU A 46 6.56 -25.08 9.83
CA GLU A 46 7.57 -24.84 10.86
C GLU A 46 7.57 -23.37 11.28
N GLU A 47 7.77 -23.12 12.59
CA GLU A 47 8.01 -21.76 13.09
C GLU A 47 9.30 -21.22 12.45
N GLY A 48 9.14 -20.25 11.55
CA GLY A 48 10.25 -19.48 11.00
C GLY A 48 10.22 -18.04 11.51
N GLU A 49 11.38 -17.39 11.45
CA GLU A 49 11.53 -16.00 11.89
C GLU A 49 10.92 -15.03 10.87
N ILE A 50 10.15 -14.05 11.35
CA ILE A 50 9.70 -12.92 10.53
C ILE A 50 10.90 -12.01 10.29
N LYS A 51 11.20 -11.72 9.02
CA LYS A 51 12.28 -10.82 8.65
C LYS A 51 11.74 -9.45 8.26
N GLU A 52 12.13 -8.42 9.01
CA GLU A 52 11.78 -7.03 8.69
C GLU A 52 12.47 -6.57 7.40
N LEU A 53 11.77 -5.74 6.63
CA LEU A 53 12.26 -5.15 5.37
C LEU A 53 12.38 -3.63 5.52
N ASP A 54 13.25 -3.02 4.71
CA ASP A 54 13.61 -1.59 4.81
C ASP A 54 12.45 -0.62 4.50
N GLY A 55 11.32 -1.13 4.00
CA GLY A 55 10.10 -0.34 3.81
C GLY A 55 10.14 0.62 2.61
N GLU A 56 10.97 0.33 1.60
CA GLU A 56 10.96 1.05 0.32
C GLU A 56 9.77 0.60 -0.55
N PRO A 57 9.02 1.53 -1.17
CA PRO A 57 7.88 1.16 -2.03
C PRO A 57 8.31 0.30 -3.22
N LEU A 58 7.65 -0.85 -3.41
CA LEU A 58 7.84 -1.68 -4.60
C LEU A 58 7.09 -1.12 -5.81
N GLU A 59 5.91 -0.57 -5.56
CA GLU A 59 5.04 -0.05 -6.60
C GLU A 59 4.29 1.19 -6.10
N ILE A 60 4.19 2.18 -6.98
CA ILE A 60 3.49 3.44 -6.73
C ILE A 60 2.43 3.58 -7.81
N PHE A 61 1.17 3.54 -7.40
CA PHE A 61 0.03 3.81 -8.26
C PHE A 61 -0.47 5.22 -8.01
N ARG A 62 -0.63 6.00 -9.07
CA ARG A 62 -1.23 7.33 -9.00
C ARG A 62 -2.47 7.38 -9.88
N ILE A 63 -3.58 7.81 -9.29
CA ILE A 63 -4.87 7.97 -9.96
C ILE A 63 -5.16 9.47 -9.98
N GLU A 64 -5.00 10.07 -11.16
CA GLU A 64 -5.39 11.47 -11.39
C GLU A 64 -6.93 11.57 -11.38
N THR A 65 -7.47 12.60 -10.73
CA THR A 65 -8.91 12.87 -10.64
C THR A 65 -9.43 13.65 -11.85
N ASP A 66 -8.58 13.99 -12.82
CA ASP A 66 -8.94 14.40 -14.19
C ASP A 66 -9.55 13.21 -14.96
N VAL A 67 -10.66 12.67 -14.43
CA VAL A 67 -11.52 11.75 -15.17
C VAL A 67 -12.40 12.62 -16.07
N PRO A 68 -12.21 12.64 -17.40
CA PRO A 68 -13.21 13.23 -18.27
C PRO A 68 -14.52 12.49 -18.01
N ALA A 69 -15.56 13.21 -17.62
CA ALA A 69 -16.92 12.71 -17.52
C ALA A 69 -17.35 12.21 -18.91
N GLY A 70 -17.09 10.94 -19.21
CA GLY A 70 -17.21 10.43 -20.56
C GLY A 70 -16.76 8.98 -20.69
N VAL A 71 -17.39 8.08 -19.93
CA VAL A 71 -17.47 6.68 -20.34
C VAL A 71 -18.94 6.46 -20.77
N PRO A 72 -19.20 6.11 -22.04
CA PRO A 72 -20.56 5.89 -22.56
C PRO A 72 -21.24 4.65 -21.98
#